data_AF-A0A8C6D1T1-F1
#
_entry.id   AF-A0A8C6D1T1-F1
#
_cell.length_a   1.000
_cell.length_b   1.000
_cell.length_c   1.000
_cell.angle_alpha   90.00
_cell.angle_beta   90.00
_cell.angle_gamma   90.00
#
_symmetry.space_group_name_H-M   'P 1'
#
loop_
_entity.id
_entity.type
_entity.pdbx_description
1 polymer ?
#
loop_
_entity_poly.entity_id
_entity_poly.type
_entity_poly.pdbx_seq_one_letter_code
_entity_poly.pdbx_strand_id
1 'polypeptide(L)'
;MNQNVAEPVAAAETLAEVPEHVLRGLPEEVRLFPSAVDKTRIGVWATKPILKGKKFGPFVGDKKKRSQVKNNVYMWEVYYPNLGWMCIDATDPEKGNWLRYVNWACSGEEQNLFPLEINRAIYYKTLKPIAPGEELLVWYNGEDNPEIAAAIEEERASARSKRSSPKSRKATVSAWHPDVLRQPPRTSPDSVGMSRPQLQPSSRDPSSKSRCFACSLTAPEVTWSQ
;
A
#
# COMPACT_ATOMS: atom_id res chain seq x y z
N MET A 1 -21.81 23.83 -47.44
CA MET A 1 -22.15 24.38 -46.12
C MET A 1 -21.85 23.28 -45.11
N ASN A 2 -20.68 23.36 -44.47
CA ASN A 2 -20.16 22.30 -43.60
C ASN A 2 -20.92 22.36 -42.28
N GLN A 3 -21.70 21.34 -42.00
CA GLN A 3 -22.38 21.18 -40.72
C GLN A 3 -21.37 20.62 -39.72
N ASN A 4 -20.85 21.49 -38.86
CA ASN A 4 -20.18 21.06 -37.63
C ASN A 4 -21.26 20.49 -36.70
N VAL A 5 -21.48 19.18 -36.78
CA VAL A 5 -22.21 18.43 -35.77
C VAL A 5 -21.32 18.38 -34.54
N ALA A 6 -21.62 19.23 -33.55
CA ALA A 6 -21.06 19.10 -32.22
C ALA A 6 -21.63 17.82 -31.61
N GLU A 7 -20.82 16.76 -31.57
CA GLU A 7 -21.15 15.56 -30.80
C GLU A 7 -21.34 15.94 -29.32
N PRO A 8 -22.27 15.30 -28.60
CA PRO A 8 -22.46 15.56 -27.18
C PRO A 8 -21.20 15.07 -26.46
N VAL A 9 -20.37 16.01 -26.02
CA VAL A 9 -19.21 15.73 -25.17
C VAL A 9 -19.75 14.99 -23.95
N ALA A 10 -19.39 13.70 -23.84
CA ALA A 10 -19.69 12.87 -22.68
C ALA A 10 -19.32 13.67 -21.42
N ALA A 11 -20.24 13.73 -20.44
CA ALA A 11 -20.17 14.61 -19.28
C ALA A 11 -18.74 14.65 -18.70
N ALA A 12 -18.05 15.77 -18.93
CA ALA A 12 -16.71 15.98 -18.42
C ALA A 12 -16.81 16.21 -16.91
N GLU A 13 -16.09 15.43 -16.12
CA GLU A 13 -16.01 15.60 -14.67
C GLU A 13 -15.33 16.95 -14.39
N THR A 14 -15.98 17.78 -13.58
CA THR A 14 -15.47 19.12 -13.26
C THR A 14 -15.01 19.22 -11.81
N LEU A 15 -14.10 20.16 -11.52
CA LEU A 15 -13.63 20.42 -10.16
C LEU A 15 -14.77 20.78 -9.19
N ALA A 16 -15.89 21.30 -9.70
CA ALA A 16 -17.06 21.65 -8.90
C ALA A 16 -17.84 20.43 -8.38
N GLU A 17 -17.68 19.28 -9.02
CA GLU A 17 -18.35 18.02 -8.64
C GLU A 17 -17.52 17.22 -7.63
N VAL A 18 -16.29 17.66 -7.35
CA VAL A 18 -15.42 17.00 -6.38
C VAL A 18 -15.94 17.26 -4.96
N PRO A 19 -16.19 16.21 -4.16
CA PRO A 19 -16.66 16.37 -2.79
C PRO A 19 -15.68 17.16 -1.92
N GLU A 20 -16.19 17.99 -1.03
CA GLU A 20 -15.34 18.86 -0.21
C GLU A 20 -14.37 18.09 0.71
N HIS A 21 -14.75 16.89 1.21
CA HIS A 21 -13.85 16.09 2.04
C HIS A 21 -12.65 15.59 1.25
N VAL A 22 -12.80 15.38 -0.05
CA VAL A 22 -11.69 15.06 -0.95
C VAL A 22 -10.76 16.27 -1.02
N LEU A 23 -11.30 17.46 -1.31
CA LEU A 23 -10.52 18.69 -1.41
C LEU A 23 -9.74 19.01 -0.13
N ARG A 24 -10.36 18.82 1.04
CA ARG A 24 -9.71 19.00 2.35
C ARG A 24 -8.63 17.95 2.65
N GLY A 25 -8.70 16.78 2.00
CA GLY A 25 -7.75 15.68 2.19
C GLY A 25 -6.49 15.79 1.33
N LEU A 26 -6.38 16.79 0.45
CA LEU A 26 -5.21 16.97 -0.40
C LEU A 26 -3.99 17.44 0.41
N PRO A 27 -2.81 16.82 0.21
CA PRO A 27 -1.56 17.35 0.73
C PRO A 27 -1.15 18.63 -0.01
N GLU A 28 -0.38 19.51 0.63
CA GLU A 28 0.04 20.80 0.04
C GLU A 28 0.87 20.64 -1.23
N GLU A 29 1.52 19.48 -1.41
CA GLU A 29 2.35 19.16 -2.57
C GLU A 29 1.53 18.87 -3.83
N VAL A 30 0.20 18.75 -3.75
CA VAL A 30 -0.65 18.44 -4.90
C VAL A 30 -1.90 19.31 -4.98
N ARG A 31 -2.50 19.36 -6.17
CA ARG A 31 -3.80 20.00 -6.43
C ARG A 31 -4.61 19.15 -7.41
N LEU A 32 -5.93 19.33 -7.40
CA LEU A 32 -6.79 18.79 -8.46
C LEU A 32 -6.86 19.78 -9.61
N PHE A 33 -6.78 19.28 -10.83
CA PHE A 33 -6.91 20.08 -12.05
C PHE A 33 -7.31 19.16 -13.22
N PRO A 34 -7.98 19.66 -14.29
CA PRO A 34 -8.28 18.83 -15.46
C PRO A 34 -7.06 18.06 -15.96
N SER A 35 -7.23 16.78 -16.26
CA SER A 35 -6.12 15.91 -16.67
C SER A 35 -5.63 16.26 -18.07
N ALA A 36 -4.33 16.11 -18.29
CA ALA A 36 -3.74 16.21 -19.62
C ALA A 36 -3.90 14.91 -20.42
N VAL A 37 -3.93 13.77 -19.73
CA VAL A 37 -4.11 12.44 -20.32
C VAL A 37 -5.57 12.22 -20.73
N ASP A 38 -6.51 12.53 -19.84
CA ASP A 38 -7.95 12.40 -20.11
C ASP A 38 -8.66 13.73 -19.84
N LYS A 39 -8.84 14.54 -20.88
CA LYS A 39 -9.48 15.87 -20.78
C LYS A 39 -10.93 15.83 -20.29
N THR A 40 -11.55 14.65 -20.23
CA THR A 40 -12.90 14.47 -19.69
C THR A 40 -12.92 14.25 -18.18
N ARG A 41 -11.74 14.16 -17.53
CA ARG A 41 -11.59 13.85 -16.12
C ARG A 41 -10.73 14.86 -15.37
N ILE A 42 -10.86 14.82 -14.06
CA ILE A 42 -9.94 15.51 -13.16
C ILE A 42 -8.71 14.63 -12.91
N GLY A 43 -7.54 15.27 -12.95
CA GLY A 43 -6.25 14.70 -12.58
C GLY A 43 -5.68 15.33 -11.32
N VAL A 44 -4.62 14.71 -10.80
CA VAL A 44 -3.86 15.23 -9.67
C VAL A 44 -2.53 15.77 -10.18
N TRP A 45 -2.16 16.98 -9.77
CA TRP A 45 -0.98 17.68 -10.26
C TRP A 45 -0.08 18.09 -9.10
N ALA A 46 1.23 17.97 -9.29
CA ALA A 46 2.20 18.44 -8.31
C ALA A 46 2.23 19.98 -8.28
N THR A 47 2.18 20.57 -7.08
CA THR A 47 2.35 22.02 -6.85
C THR A 47 3.74 22.36 -6.32
N LYS A 48 4.40 21.36 -5.70
CA LYS A 48 5.76 21.45 -5.14
C LYS A 48 6.59 20.26 -5.65
N PRO A 49 7.92 20.35 -5.60
CA PRO A 49 8.76 19.21 -5.94
C PRO A 49 8.51 18.04 -4.98
N ILE A 50 8.23 16.86 -5.53
CA ILE A 50 8.00 15.64 -4.77
C ILE A 50 9.21 14.73 -4.93
N LEU A 51 9.86 14.37 -3.82
CA LEU A 51 11.04 13.52 -3.85
C LEU A 51 10.68 12.05 -4.15
N LYS A 52 11.61 11.33 -4.80
CA LYS A 52 11.53 9.87 -4.99
C LYS A 52 11.32 9.17 -3.64
N GLY A 53 10.50 8.13 -3.64
CA GLY A 53 10.11 7.40 -2.44
C GLY A 53 9.07 8.06 -1.52
N LYS A 54 8.57 9.27 -1.82
CA LYS A 54 7.43 9.85 -1.11
C LYS A 54 6.22 8.92 -1.26
N LYS A 55 5.50 8.72 -0.16
CA LYS A 55 4.34 7.84 -0.07
C LYS A 55 3.07 8.64 0.20
N PHE A 56 2.00 8.29 -0.50
CA PHE A 56 0.67 8.85 -0.39
C PHE A 56 -0.36 7.76 -0.07
N GLY A 57 -1.36 8.11 0.74
CA GLY A 57 -2.48 7.24 1.06
C GLY A 57 -2.74 7.04 2.55
N PRO A 58 -3.55 6.04 2.90
CA PRO A 58 -4.01 4.93 2.04
C PRO A 58 -5.07 5.35 0.99
N PHE A 59 -5.21 4.57 -0.08
CA PHE A 59 -6.34 4.62 -1.01
C PHE A 59 -7.60 4.15 -0.27
N VAL A 60 -8.66 4.94 -0.35
CA VAL A 60 -9.91 4.71 0.38
C VAL A 60 -11.04 4.48 -0.62
N GLY A 61 -11.93 3.56 -0.28
CA GLY A 61 -13.10 3.21 -1.06
C GLY A 61 -13.94 2.18 -0.31
N ASP A 62 -15.09 1.84 -0.88
CA ASP A 62 -15.96 0.79 -0.33
C ASP A 62 -15.33 -0.58 -0.55
N LYS A 63 -15.35 -1.42 0.50
CA LYS A 63 -14.91 -2.81 0.39
C LYS A 63 -16.04 -3.68 -0.16
N LYS A 64 -15.85 -4.24 -1.35
CA LYS A 64 -16.87 -5.02 -2.07
C LYS A 64 -16.27 -6.28 -2.69
N LYS A 65 -17.10 -7.27 -3.02
CA LYS A 65 -16.67 -8.43 -3.82
C LYS A 65 -16.46 -8.00 -5.27
N ARG A 66 -15.60 -8.72 -6.00
CA ARG A 66 -15.30 -8.41 -7.40
C ARG A 66 -16.54 -8.30 -8.30
N SER A 67 -17.53 -9.17 -8.07
CA SER A 67 -18.81 -9.18 -8.78
C SER A 67 -19.69 -7.95 -8.58
N GLN A 68 -19.42 -7.15 -7.55
CA GLN A 68 -20.19 -5.94 -7.23
C GLN A 68 -19.53 -4.65 -7.76
N VAL A 69 -18.28 -4.75 -8.21
CA VAL A 69 -17.52 -3.62 -8.75
C VAL A 69 -17.92 -3.39 -10.19
N LYS A 70 -18.42 -2.19 -10.49
CA LYS A 70 -18.91 -1.82 -11.82
C LYS A 70 -17.82 -1.26 -12.73
N ASN A 71 -16.80 -0.63 -12.13
CA ASN A 71 -15.73 0.04 -12.85
C ASN A 71 -14.38 -0.44 -12.32
N ASN A 72 -13.49 -0.84 -13.23
CA ASN A 72 -12.19 -1.39 -12.88
C ASN A 72 -11.10 -0.31 -12.79
N VAL A 73 -11.40 0.93 -13.18
CA VAL A 73 -10.46 2.06 -13.18
C VAL A 73 -10.20 2.58 -11.76
N TYR A 74 -11.24 2.67 -10.93
CA TYR A 74 -11.19 3.31 -9.61
C TYR A 74 -11.12 2.28 -8.47
N MET A 75 -10.51 1.13 -8.71
CA MET A 75 -10.50 0.04 -7.74
C MET A 75 -9.14 -0.64 -7.60
N TRP A 76 -8.93 -1.24 -6.43
CA TRP A 76 -7.78 -2.10 -6.15
C TRP A 76 -8.21 -3.40 -5.52
N GLU A 77 -7.54 -4.49 -5.86
CA GLU A 77 -7.74 -5.80 -5.23
C GLU A 77 -6.76 -6.00 -4.08
N VAL A 78 -7.29 -6.42 -2.93
CA VAL A 78 -6.52 -6.66 -1.71
C VAL A 78 -6.98 -7.98 -1.10
N TYR A 79 -6.01 -8.82 -0.71
CA TYR A 79 -6.30 -10.10 -0.07
C TYR A 79 -6.50 -9.95 1.44
N TYR A 80 -7.60 -10.50 1.95
CA TYR A 80 -7.92 -10.58 3.37
C TYR A 80 -8.06 -12.04 3.79
N PRO A 81 -7.20 -12.61 4.65
CA PRO A 81 -7.27 -14.01 5.06
C PRO A 81 -8.63 -14.52 5.55
N ASN A 82 -9.48 -13.66 6.12
CA ASN A 82 -10.81 -14.05 6.60
C ASN A 82 -11.90 -13.91 5.54
N LEU A 83 -11.66 -13.18 4.45
CA LEU A 83 -12.67 -12.81 3.45
C LEU A 83 -12.29 -13.18 2.01
N GLY A 84 -11.05 -13.59 1.77
CA GLY A 84 -10.48 -13.79 0.45
C GLY A 84 -10.11 -12.47 -0.23
N TRP A 85 -10.08 -12.50 -1.57
CA TRP A 85 -9.87 -11.33 -2.40
C TRP A 85 -11.06 -10.37 -2.33
N MET A 86 -10.78 -9.13 -1.93
CA MET A 86 -11.77 -8.06 -1.85
C MET A 86 -11.30 -6.88 -2.69
N CYS A 87 -12.25 -6.12 -3.22
CA CYS A 87 -11.99 -4.90 -3.96
C CYS A 87 -12.21 -3.69 -3.06
N ILE A 88 -11.30 -2.73 -3.11
CA ILE A 88 -11.48 -1.39 -2.57
C ILE A 88 -11.93 -0.52 -3.73
N ASP A 89 -13.22 -0.20 -3.78
CA ASP A 89 -13.88 0.49 -4.88
C ASP A 89 -14.15 1.95 -4.52
N ALA A 90 -13.45 2.86 -5.20
CA ALA A 90 -13.65 4.30 -5.08
C ALA A 90 -14.46 4.87 -6.24
N THR A 91 -15.24 4.06 -6.98
CA THR A 91 -16.08 4.57 -8.09
C THR A 91 -17.01 5.70 -7.64
N ASP A 92 -17.54 5.63 -6.42
CA ASP A 92 -18.27 6.73 -5.79
C ASP A 92 -17.27 7.73 -5.17
N PRO A 93 -17.20 8.99 -5.65
CA PRO A 93 -16.29 9.99 -5.11
C PRO A 93 -16.58 10.32 -3.63
N GLU A 94 -17.80 10.09 -3.14
CA GLU A 94 -18.16 10.26 -1.72
C GLU A 94 -17.52 9.22 -0.81
N LYS A 95 -17.20 8.03 -1.34
CA LYS A 95 -16.55 6.94 -0.61
C LYS A 95 -15.04 6.95 -0.77
N GLY A 96 -14.55 7.68 -1.76
CA GLY A 96 -13.14 7.79 -2.09
C GLY A 96 -12.40 8.89 -1.35
N ASN A 97 -11.11 9.00 -1.68
CA ASN A 97 -10.30 10.18 -1.39
C ASN A 97 -9.64 10.68 -2.69
N TRP A 98 -8.75 11.65 -2.56
CA TRP A 98 -8.12 12.29 -3.72
C TRP A 98 -7.28 11.34 -4.57
N LEU A 99 -6.83 10.19 -4.02
CA LEU A 99 -6.09 9.19 -4.80
C LEU A 99 -6.93 8.56 -5.91
N ARG A 100 -8.27 8.64 -5.83
CA ARG A 100 -9.17 8.24 -6.92
C ARG A 100 -8.89 9.01 -8.21
N TYR A 101 -8.50 10.28 -8.10
CA TYR A 101 -8.31 11.19 -9.23
C TYR A 101 -6.89 11.12 -9.82
N VAL A 102 -6.02 10.25 -9.28
CA VAL A 102 -4.73 9.95 -9.91
C VAL A 102 -5.00 9.10 -11.15
N ASN A 103 -4.58 9.59 -12.31
CA ASN A 103 -4.82 8.91 -13.57
C ASN A 103 -3.80 7.81 -13.85
N TRP A 104 -4.16 6.94 -14.78
CA TRP A 104 -3.31 5.88 -15.29
C TRP A 104 -2.28 6.48 -16.25
N ALA A 105 -1.02 6.06 -16.14
CA ALA A 105 -0.02 6.39 -17.15
C ALA A 105 -0.32 5.60 -18.44
N CYS A 106 -0.26 6.25 -19.60
CA CYS A 106 -0.31 5.59 -20.91
C CYS A 106 1.04 4.97 -21.28
N SER A 107 2.14 5.44 -20.68
CA SER A 107 3.49 4.91 -20.90
C SER A 107 4.33 4.84 -19.62
N GLY A 108 5.38 4.01 -19.63
CA GLY A 108 6.36 3.97 -18.55
C GLY A 108 7.20 5.25 -18.42
N GLU A 109 7.29 6.06 -19.49
CA GLU A 109 8.08 7.30 -19.49
C GLU A 109 7.42 8.39 -18.65
N GLU A 110 6.10 8.50 -18.69
CA GLU A 110 5.35 9.48 -17.88
C GLU A 110 4.96 8.92 -16.49
N GLN A 111 5.00 7.61 -16.30
CA GLN A 111 4.78 6.97 -15.00
C GLN A 111 5.69 7.60 -13.95
N ASN A 112 5.07 8.07 -12.88
CA ASN A 112 5.77 8.64 -11.73
C ASN A 112 5.32 8.05 -10.39
N LEU A 113 4.21 7.32 -10.36
CA LEU A 113 3.72 6.57 -9.21
C LEU A 113 3.65 5.07 -9.49
N PHE A 114 3.79 4.29 -8.43
CA PHE A 114 3.45 2.86 -8.44
C PHE A 114 2.63 2.50 -7.19
N PRO A 115 1.73 1.51 -7.31
CA PRO A 115 0.97 1.02 -6.18
C PRO A 115 1.81 0.14 -5.25
N LEU A 116 1.60 0.30 -3.95
CA LEU A 116 2.28 -0.43 -2.90
C LEU A 116 1.26 -0.86 -1.84
N GLU A 117 1.14 -2.18 -1.61
CA GLU A 117 0.31 -2.68 -0.53
C GLU A 117 1.09 -2.69 0.80
N ILE A 118 0.55 -2.04 1.82
CA ILE A 118 1.07 -2.07 3.20
C ILE A 118 -0.10 -2.35 4.14
N ASN A 119 0.03 -3.39 4.97
CA ASN A 119 -0.98 -3.75 5.97
C ASN A 119 -2.40 -3.87 5.39
N ARG A 120 -2.54 -4.41 4.17
CA ARG A 120 -3.83 -4.58 3.45
C ARG A 120 -4.51 -3.26 3.07
N ALA A 121 -3.72 -2.21 2.91
CA ALA A 121 -4.14 -0.95 2.35
C ALA A 121 -3.20 -0.58 1.21
N ILE A 122 -3.75 0.03 0.17
CA ILE A 122 -2.97 0.46 -0.99
C ILE A 122 -2.45 1.88 -0.75
N TYR A 123 -1.18 2.08 -1.03
CA TYR A 123 -0.51 3.37 -1.02
C TYR A 123 0.09 3.61 -2.40
N TYR A 124 0.26 4.87 -2.79
CA TYR A 124 1.04 5.22 -3.97
C TYR A 124 2.38 5.77 -3.54
N LYS A 125 3.47 5.24 -4.12
CA LYS A 125 4.83 5.69 -3.85
C LYS A 125 5.42 6.25 -5.13
N THR A 126 6.14 7.36 -5.02
CA THR A 126 6.80 8.01 -6.16
C THR A 126 8.00 7.20 -6.63
N LEU A 127 8.01 6.83 -7.90
CA LEU A 127 9.08 6.10 -8.56
C LEU A 127 10.30 6.99 -8.84
N LYS A 128 10.03 8.25 -9.17
CA LYS A 128 11.02 9.27 -9.53
C LYS A 128 10.63 10.63 -8.95
N PRO A 129 11.56 11.61 -8.86
CA PRO A 129 11.21 12.96 -8.47
C PRO A 129 10.18 13.56 -9.44
N ILE A 130 9.19 14.27 -8.90
CA ILE A 130 8.12 14.92 -9.67
C ILE A 130 8.28 16.43 -9.53
N ALA A 131 8.37 17.14 -10.64
CA ALA A 131 8.48 18.59 -10.68
C ALA A 131 7.10 19.26 -10.50
N PRO A 132 7.05 20.50 -9.97
CA PRO A 132 5.82 21.29 -9.97
C PRO A 132 5.23 21.42 -11.38
N GLY A 133 3.93 21.18 -11.51
CA GLY A 133 3.23 21.24 -12.79
C GLY A 133 3.19 19.90 -13.54
N GLU A 134 3.76 18.82 -13.02
CA GLU A 134 3.60 17.48 -13.59
C GLU A 134 2.34 16.79 -13.02
N GLU A 135 1.65 16.02 -13.87
CA GLU A 135 0.50 15.20 -13.48
C GLU A 135 1.00 13.92 -12.79
N LEU A 136 0.36 13.54 -11.68
CA LEU A 136 0.62 12.30 -10.97
C LEU A 136 -0.05 11.15 -11.74
N LEU A 137 0.76 10.20 -12.22
CA LEU A 137 0.33 9.11 -13.07
C LEU A 137 0.82 7.77 -12.50
N VAL A 138 -0.13 6.86 -12.26
CA VAL A 138 0.12 5.54 -11.68
C VAL A 138 0.06 4.46 -12.75
N TRP A 139 0.92 3.46 -12.62
CA TRP A 139 0.86 2.26 -13.45
C TRP A 139 1.33 1.02 -12.70
N TYR A 140 0.96 -0.14 -13.22
CA TYR A 140 1.12 -1.44 -12.56
C TYR A 140 2.48 -2.09 -12.71
N ASN A 141 3.43 -1.52 -13.47
CA ASN A 141 4.72 -2.14 -13.79
C ASN A 141 5.29 -2.80 -12.52
N GLY A 142 5.11 -4.11 -12.42
CA GLY A 142 5.18 -4.82 -11.15
C GLY A 142 6.62 -5.03 -10.71
N GLU A 143 6.85 -6.10 -9.96
CA GLU A 143 8.19 -6.54 -9.51
C GLU A 143 9.20 -6.73 -10.67
N ASP A 144 8.75 -6.73 -11.93
CA ASP A 144 9.58 -6.72 -13.13
C ASP A 144 10.40 -5.44 -13.31
N ASN A 145 9.94 -4.32 -12.73
CA ASN A 145 10.75 -3.11 -12.63
C ASN A 145 11.63 -3.20 -11.38
N PRO A 146 12.97 -3.27 -11.50
CA PRO A 146 13.86 -3.45 -10.37
C PRO A 146 13.76 -2.30 -9.34
N GLU A 147 13.40 -1.09 -9.77
CA GLU A 147 13.19 0.03 -8.85
C GLU A 147 11.95 -0.15 -7.98
N ILE A 148 10.87 -0.68 -8.57
CA ILE A 148 9.62 -0.95 -7.87
C ILE A 148 9.81 -2.14 -6.91
N ALA A 149 10.48 -3.21 -7.37
CA ALA A 149 10.86 -4.33 -6.51
C ALA A 149 11.72 -3.90 -5.32
N ALA A 150 12.76 -3.07 -5.55
CA ALA A 150 13.61 -2.56 -4.49
C ALA A 150 12.83 -1.70 -3.48
N ALA A 151 11.94 -0.84 -3.95
CA ALA A 151 11.12 0.01 -3.08
C ALA A 151 10.08 -0.78 -2.27
N ILE A 152 9.54 -1.87 -2.83
CA ILE A 152 8.68 -2.82 -2.10
C ILE A 152 9.49 -3.53 -1.01
N GLU A 153 10.69 -4.01 -1.33
CA GLU A 153 11.55 -4.71 -0.38
C GLU A 153 12.03 -3.80 0.77
N GLU A 154 12.35 -2.53 0.46
CA GLU A 154 12.67 -1.50 1.46
C GLU A 154 11.54 -1.33 2.49
N GLU A 155 10.28 -1.31 2.03
CA GLU A 155 9.12 -1.17 2.90
C GLU A 155 8.89 -2.43 3.74
N ARG A 156 9.12 -3.62 3.17
CA ARG A 156 9.09 -4.90 3.90
C ARG A 156 10.16 -4.96 4.99
N ALA A 157 11.40 -4.58 4.67
CA ALA A 157 12.51 -4.53 5.63
C ALA A 157 12.24 -3.55 6.78
N SER A 158 11.71 -2.36 6.45
CA SER A 158 11.33 -1.34 7.43
C SER A 158 10.21 -1.78 8.37
N ALA A 159 9.25 -2.57 7.88
CA ALA A 159 8.21 -3.15 8.73
C ALA A 159 8.77 -4.20 9.69
N ARG A 160 9.74 -5.01 9.24
CA ARG A 160 10.40 -6.04 10.07
C ARG A 160 11.22 -5.43 11.20
N SER A 161 12.01 -4.38 10.92
CA SER A 161 12.83 -3.71 11.94
C SER A 161 12.00 -3.04 13.03
N LYS A 162 10.87 -2.42 12.68
CA LYS A 162 9.91 -1.85 13.63
C LYS A 162 9.30 -2.91 14.56
N ARG A 163 9.04 -4.11 14.04
CA ARG A 163 8.47 -5.23 14.80
C ARG A 163 9.51 -5.92 15.69
N SER A 164 10.78 -5.91 15.30
CA SER A 164 11.88 -6.48 16.10
C SER A 164 12.47 -5.52 17.14
N SER A 165 12.04 -4.26 17.19
CA SER A 165 12.53 -3.30 18.19
C SER A 165 11.91 -3.59 19.56
N PRO A 166 12.70 -4.02 20.58
CA PRO A 166 12.19 -4.21 21.93
C PRO A 166 11.97 -2.84 22.56
N LYS A 167 10.76 -2.26 22.40
CA LYS A 167 10.37 -1.09 23.19
C LYS A 167 10.43 -1.47 24.67
N SER A 168 11.34 -0.82 25.38
CA SER A 168 11.65 -0.99 26.80
C SER A 168 10.36 -1.10 27.63
N ARG A 169 10.11 -2.31 28.17
CA ARG A 169 9.33 -2.42 29.40
C ARG A 169 10.13 -1.66 30.46
N LYS A 170 9.77 -0.40 30.74
CA LYS A 170 10.12 0.22 32.02
C LYS A 170 9.36 -0.57 33.09
N ALA A 171 9.94 -1.69 33.52
CA ALA A 171 9.64 -2.26 34.81
C ALA A 171 10.20 -1.27 35.82
N THR A 172 9.32 -0.47 36.42
CA THR A 172 9.63 0.26 37.65
C THR A 172 10.03 -0.79 38.67
N VAL A 173 11.32 -0.92 38.94
CA VAL A 173 11.84 -1.67 40.08
C VAL A 173 11.37 -0.91 41.31
N SER A 174 10.29 -1.41 41.93
CA SER A 174 9.87 -0.96 43.25
C SER A 174 10.96 -1.28 44.25
N ALA A 175 11.29 -0.26 45.04
CA ALA A 175 12.36 -0.18 46.00
C ALA A 175 12.50 -1.41 46.91
N TRP A 176 13.77 -1.73 47.16
CA TRP A 176 14.26 -2.60 48.21
C TRP A 176 13.74 -2.15 49.59
N HIS A 177 13.19 -3.08 50.36
CA HIS A 177 13.12 -2.99 51.82
C HIS A 177 14.02 -4.08 52.41
N PRO A 178 15.01 -3.76 53.25
CA PRO A 178 15.77 -4.76 53.98
C PRO A 178 15.16 -4.90 55.38
N ASP A 179 14.52 -6.03 55.67
CA ASP A 179 14.60 -6.69 56.97
C ASP A 179 13.66 -7.91 56.97
N VAL A 180 14.22 -9.11 57.11
CA VAL A 180 13.83 -10.13 58.10
C VAL A 180 14.91 -11.22 58.10
N LEU A 181 15.51 -11.39 59.28
CA LEU A 181 16.50 -12.39 59.66
C LEU A 181 15.91 -13.82 59.77
N ARG A 182 16.82 -14.82 59.72
CA ARG A 182 16.76 -16.26 60.14
C ARG A 182 16.40 -17.28 59.04
N GLN A 183 17.14 -18.37 58.76
CA GLN A 183 18.24 -19.15 59.41
C GLN A 183 18.93 -20.07 58.35
N PRO A 184 20.14 -20.65 58.60
CA PRO A 184 20.84 -21.55 57.67
C PRO A 184 20.74 -23.05 58.11
N PRO A 185 21.41 -24.04 57.47
CA PRO A 185 20.78 -25.11 56.68
C PRO A 185 20.88 -26.52 57.31
N ARG A 186 20.17 -27.51 56.75
CA ARG A 186 20.47 -28.94 56.98
C ARG A 186 20.55 -29.73 55.66
N THR A 187 21.72 -30.33 55.47
CA THR A 187 22.15 -31.47 54.62
C THR A 187 21.31 -32.73 54.91
N SER A 188 21.07 -33.78 54.08
CA SER A 188 21.50 -34.32 52.76
C SER A 188 20.48 -35.47 52.40
N PRO A 189 20.79 -36.52 51.61
CA PRO A 189 20.92 -36.66 50.15
C PRO A 189 19.97 -37.74 49.53
N ASP A 190 20.22 -38.10 48.26
CA ASP A 190 19.75 -39.27 47.46
C ASP A 190 18.40 -39.09 46.71
N SER A 191 18.19 -39.48 45.44
CA SER A 191 18.95 -40.34 44.52
C SER A 191 18.38 -40.24 43.08
N VAL A 192 19.23 -40.52 42.07
CA VAL A 192 18.96 -41.10 40.72
C VAL A 192 17.90 -40.40 39.83
N GLY A 193 18.17 -39.86 38.64
CA GLY A 193 19.03 -40.30 37.54
C GLY A 193 18.14 -40.64 36.35
N MET A 194 18.32 -39.98 35.20
CA MET A 194 18.13 -40.54 33.84
C MET A 194 18.58 -39.54 32.77
N SER A 195 19.30 -40.07 31.79
CA SER A 195 20.06 -39.40 30.74
C SER A 195 19.26 -39.24 29.44
N ARG A 196 19.53 -38.12 28.72
CA ARG A 196 19.66 -37.87 27.24
C ARG A 196 18.71 -38.59 26.22
N PRO A 197 18.41 -38.02 25.02
CA PRO A 197 19.40 -37.37 24.16
C PRO A 197 18.99 -36.11 23.38
N GLN A 198 20.06 -35.49 22.92
CA GLN A 198 20.21 -34.40 21.96
C GLN A 198 19.79 -34.83 20.55
N LEU A 199 18.98 -34.04 19.83
CA LEU A 199 18.78 -34.17 18.39
C LEU A 199 19.41 -32.97 17.67
N GLN A 200 20.43 -33.28 16.86
CA GLN A 200 21.04 -32.39 15.88
C GLN A 200 20.30 -32.50 14.53
N PRO A 201 20.52 -31.54 13.60
CA PRO A 201 19.57 -31.23 12.52
C PRO A 201 19.73 -32.15 11.30
N SER A 202 18.62 -32.72 10.83
CA SER A 202 18.57 -33.50 9.60
C SER A 202 18.27 -32.62 8.38
N SER A 203 19.27 -32.55 7.50
CA SER A 203 19.23 -32.57 6.03
C SER A 203 18.01 -31.98 5.30
N ARG A 204 18.33 -30.98 4.48
CA ARG A 204 17.53 -30.46 3.36
C ARG A 204 17.06 -31.57 2.44
N ASP A 205 15.78 -31.52 2.07
CA ASP A 205 15.27 -32.09 0.82
C ASP A 205 14.78 -30.95 -0.09
N PRO A 206 15.24 -30.87 -1.36
CA PRO A 206 14.91 -29.79 -2.28
C PRO A 206 13.70 -30.17 -3.14
N SER A 207 12.50 -30.09 -2.58
CA SER A 207 11.27 -30.15 -3.38
C SER A 207 10.11 -29.53 -2.64
N SER A 208 10.17 -28.22 -2.50
CA SER A 208 8.96 -27.43 -2.31
C SER A 208 9.05 -26.27 -3.28
N LYS A 209 8.41 -26.43 -4.43
CA LYS A 209 7.96 -25.29 -5.22
C LYS A 209 7.10 -24.46 -4.29
N SER A 210 7.75 -23.53 -3.59
CA SER A 210 7.11 -22.43 -2.91
C SER A 210 6.29 -21.74 -4.00
N ARG A 211 4.98 -21.96 -3.97
CA ARG A 211 4.06 -21.02 -4.59
C ARG A 211 4.27 -19.72 -3.81
N CYS A 212 5.23 -18.93 -4.27
CA CYS A 212 5.33 -17.53 -3.91
C CYS A 212 3.94 -16.95 -4.16
N PHE A 213 3.34 -16.39 -3.11
CA PHE A 213 2.09 -15.67 -3.17
C PHE A 213 2.33 -14.45 -4.06
N ALA A 214 2.16 -14.65 -5.36
CA ALA A 214 2.25 -13.59 -6.35
C ALA A 214 1.15 -12.59 -6.04
N CYS A 215 1.56 -11.35 -5.83
CA CYS A 215 0.66 -10.20 -5.78
C CYS A 215 0.06 -10.05 -7.18
N SER A 216 -1.08 -10.69 -7.43
CA SER A 216 -1.81 -10.55 -8.69
C SER A 216 -2.54 -9.21 -8.68
N LEU A 217 -1.79 -8.11 -8.86
CA LEU A 217 -2.39 -6.83 -9.23
C LEU A 217 -2.83 -6.97 -10.69
N THR A 218 -4.03 -7.48 -10.90
CA THR A 218 -4.60 -7.63 -12.24
C THR A 218 -4.94 -6.25 -12.77
N ALA A 219 -4.30 -5.82 -13.86
CA ALA A 219 -4.64 -4.56 -14.51
C ALA A 219 -6.10 -4.59 -14.99
N PRO A 220 -6.86 -3.50 -14.87
CA PRO A 220 -8.09 -3.35 -15.61
C PRO A 220 -7.75 -3.37 -17.11
N GLU A 221 -8.46 -4.18 -17.90
CA GLU A 221 -8.51 -3.98 -19.36
C GLU A 221 -9.11 -2.58 -19.61
N VAL A 222 -8.24 -1.58 -19.73
CA VAL A 222 -8.60 -0.26 -20.23
C VAL A 222 -8.41 -0.33 -21.74
N THR A 223 -9.45 -0.78 -22.44
CA THR A 223 -9.51 -0.69 -23.90
C THR A 223 -9.66 0.79 -24.28
N TRP A 224 -8.58 1.41 -24.73
CA TRP A 224 -8.64 2.69 -25.43
C TRP A 224 -9.12 2.42 -26.86
N SER A 225 -10.32 2.88 -27.22
CA SER A 225 -10.73 2.94 -28.62
C SER A 225 -9.87 4.00 -29.32
N GLN A 226 -9.14 3.57 -30.36
CA GLN A 226 -8.40 4.43 -31.29
C GLN A 226 -9.34 5.30 -32.12
#